data_AF-A0A669CG16-F1
#
_entry.id   AF-A0A669CG16-F1
#
_cell.length_a   1.000
_cell.length_b   1.000
_cell.length_c   1.000
_cell.angle_alpha   90.00
_cell.angle_beta   90.00
_cell.angle_gamma   90.00
#
_symmetry.space_group_name_H-M   'P 1'
#
loop_
_entity.id
_entity.type
_entity.pdbx_description
1 polymer ?
#
loop_
_entity_poly.entity_id
_entity_poly.type
_entity_poly.pdbx_seq_one_letter_code
_entity_poly.pdbx_strand_id
1 'polypeptide(L)'
;MADRELAFKAGDVIKVLDASNKDWWWGQIDEEEGWFPASFVRLWVNQEDGGAEPAEGTSEVQNGHLDPTNDCLCLGSPLQNRDQMRANVINEIMSTERHYIKHLKDICEGYLRQCRKRVDMFNDDQLKVIFGNIEDIYRFQMGFVRDLEKQYNTEEPHLSEIGPCFLEHQDGFWIYSEYCNNHLDACMELSKLMRDGRYQHFFEACRLLQQMIDIAIDGFLLTPVQKICKYPLQLAELLKYTAQEHSDYRYVAAALAVMRNVTQQINERKRRLENIDKIAQWQASVLDWEGDDILDRSSELIYTGELSWIYQPYGRSQQRVFFLFDHQLVLCKKDLIRRDILYYKGRIDMDRYEVRDTIDGRDEDFNVSVKNAFKLCNKDSEEIHIFLAKKPEEKIRWLRAFAEERKMVQEDEKIGFEISEYQKRQAAMTVRKVTKQKGEATRRYQV
;
A
#
# COMPACT_ATOMS: atom_id res chain seq x y z
N MET A 1 -22.57 -17.83 -19.38
CA MET A 1 -22.28 -18.00 -17.95
C MET A 1 -21.15 -17.03 -17.68
N ALA A 2 -21.37 -16.01 -16.86
CA ALA A 2 -20.32 -15.05 -16.55
C ALA A 2 -19.27 -15.77 -15.69
N ASP A 3 -18.05 -15.84 -16.20
CA ASP A 3 -16.86 -16.31 -15.49
C ASP A 3 -16.78 -15.62 -14.13
N ARG A 4 -16.95 -16.35 -13.03
CA ARG A 4 -16.82 -15.80 -11.69
C ARG A 4 -15.35 -15.44 -11.47
N GLU A 5 -15.05 -14.15 -11.37
CA GLU A 5 -13.76 -13.68 -10.87
C GLU A 5 -13.70 -13.87 -9.34
N LEU A 6 -12.55 -14.33 -8.85
CA LEU A 6 -12.31 -14.51 -7.42
C LEU A 6 -11.76 -13.21 -6.82
N ALA A 7 -12.49 -12.63 -5.87
CA ALA A 7 -12.07 -11.42 -5.17
C ALA A 7 -11.22 -11.78 -3.93
N PHE A 8 -10.09 -11.10 -3.75
CA PHE A 8 -9.17 -11.35 -2.63
C PHE A 8 -8.47 -10.07 -2.19
N LYS A 9 -7.89 -10.11 -1.00
CA LYS A 9 -7.05 -9.05 -0.41
C LYS A 9 -5.61 -9.49 -0.33
N ALA A 10 -4.70 -8.52 -0.23
CA ALA A 10 -3.30 -8.80 -0.02
C ALA A 10 -3.09 -9.58 1.29
N GLY A 11 -2.52 -10.78 1.19
CA GLY A 11 -2.28 -11.68 2.31
C GLY A 11 -3.21 -12.90 2.36
N ASP A 12 -4.29 -12.93 1.57
CA ASP A 12 -5.17 -14.10 1.47
C ASP A 12 -4.43 -15.28 0.82
N VAL A 13 -4.72 -16.50 1.30
CA VAL A 13 -4.14 -17.74 0.77
C VAL A 13 -5.12 -18.35 -0.22
N ILE A 14 -4.65 -18.59 -1.44
CA ILE A 14 -5.47 -19.11 -2.53
C ILE A 14 -4.96 -20.50 -2.90
N LYS A 15 -5.83 -21.51 -2.88
CA LYS A 15 -5.53 -22.83 -3.42
C LYS A 15 -5.70 -22.81 -4.93
N VAL A 16 -4.61 -22.99 -5.67
CA VAL A 16 -4.65 -23.03 -7.15
C VAL A 16 -5.19 -24.39 -7.61
N LEU A 17 -6.28 -24.38 -8.37
CA LEU A 17 -6.95 -25.57 -8.90
C LEU A 17 -6.61 -25.81 -10.37
N ASP A 18 -6.47 -24.75 -11.17
CA ASP A 18 -6.04 -24.82 -12.57
C ASP A 18 -5.07 -23.66 -12.88
N ALA A 19 -3.91 -24.00 -13.45
CA ALA A 19 -2.87 -23.07 -13.90
C ALA A 19 -2.48 -23.29 -15.38
N SER A 20 -3.39 -23.85 -16.18
CA SER A 20 -3.18 -24.13 -17.60
C SER A 20 -2.99 -22.88 -18.45
N ASN A 21 -3.61 -21.77 -18.07
CA ASN A 21 -3.42 -20.45 -18.69
C ASN A 21 -2.28 -19.69 -17.99
N LYS A 22 -1.50 -18.95 -18.78
CA LYS A 22 -0.31 -18.22 -18.31
C LYS A 22 -0.65 -17.03 -17.41
N ASP A 23 -1.78 -16.36 -17.67
CA ASP A 23 -2.11 -15.07 -17.06
C ASP A 23 -3.28 -15.15 -16.07
N TRP A 24 -4.18 -16.14 -16.24
CA TRP A 24 -5.37 -16.33 -15.41
C TRP A 24 -5.46 -17.74 -14.86
N TRP A 25 -5.56 -17.89 -13.55
CA TRP A 25 -5.63 -19.19 -12.87
C TRP A 25 -7.00 -19.36 -12.20
N TRP A 26 -7.49 -20.60 -12.11
CA TRP A 26 -8.67 -20.94 -11.31
C TRP A 26 -8.22 -21.33 -9.91
N GLY A 27 -8.88 -20.80 -8.89
CA GLY A 27 -8.53 -21.13 -7.51
C GLY A 27 -9.68 -20.95 -6.55
N GLN A 28 -9.38 -21.29 -5.31
CA GLN A 28 -10.35 -21.38 -4.22
C GLN A 28 -9.83 -20.63 -3.00
N ILE A 29 -10.72 -19.83 -2.39
CA ILE A 29 -10.57 -19.23 -1.06
C ILE A 29 -11.77 -19.70 -0.25
N ASP A 30 -11.53 -20.42 0.85
CA ASP A 30 -12.58 -21.05 1.65
C ASP A 30 -13.56 -21.87 0.79
N GLU A 31 -14.82 -21.44 0.65
CA GLU A 31 -15.84 -22.08 -0.20
C GLU A 31 -16.08 -21.36 -1.55
N GLU A 32 -15.40 -20.25 -1.80
CA GLU A 32 -15.54 -19.49 -3.06
C GLU A 32 -14.48 -19.89 -4.08
N GLU A 33 -14.92 -20.18 -5.31
CA GLU A 33 -14.06 -20.48 -6.45
C GLU A 33 -14.25 -19.44 -7.55
N GLY A 34 -13.15 -19.13 -8.24
CA GLY A 34 -13.18 -18.21 -9.37
C GLY A 34 -11.83 -18.06 -10.07
N TRP A 35 -11.86 -17.34 -11.19
CA TRP A 35 -10.66 -16.94 -11.93
C TRP A 35 -9.97 -15.77 -11.23
N PHE A 36 -8.66 -15.82 -11.09
CA PHE A 36 -7.85 -14.71 -10.60
C PHE A 36 -6.59 -14.53 -11.46
N PRO A 37 -6.07 -13.29 -11.58
CA PRO A 37 -4.87 -13.04 -12.37
C PRO A 37 -3.62 -13.55 -11.65
N ALA A 38 -2.84 -14.40 -12.32
CA ALA A 38 -1.60 -14.99 -11.81
C ALA A 38 -0.55 -13.94 -11.40
N SER A 39 -0.58 -12.77 -12.07
CA SER A 39 0.34 -11.65 -11.82
C SER A 39 0.15 -10.95 -10.48
N PHE A 40 -0.98 -11.18 -9.80
CA PHE A 40 -1.34 -10.58 -8.51
C PHE A 40 -1.02 -11.49 -7.31
N VAL A 41 -0.52 -12.70 -7.57
CA VAL A 41 -0.20 -13.68 -6.52
C VAL A 41 1.28 -14.05 -6.52
N ARG A 42 1.73 -14.65 -5.42
CA ARG A 42 3.05 -15.30 -5.32
C ARG A 42 2.84 -16.75 -4.90
N LEU A 43 3.42 -17.68 -5.65
CA LEU A 43 3.47 -19.08 -5.27
C LEU A 43 4.40 -19.29 -4.06
N TRP A 44 4.00 -20.18 -3.15
CA TRP A 44 4.91 -20.62 -2.10
C TRP A 44 6.04 -21.44 -2.70
N VAL A 45 7.25 -21.16 -2.23
CA VAL A 45 8.47 -21.85 -2.68
C VAL A 45 8.42 -23.30 -2.22
N ASN A 46 7.86 -23.50 -1.04
CA ASN A 46 7.77 -24.78 -0.37
C ASN A 46 6.30 -25.18 -0.27
N GLN A 47 5.88 -26.18 -1.04
CA GLN A 47 4.53 -26.75 -0.93
C GLN A 47 4.53 -27.76 0.21
N GLU A 48 3.60 -27.63 1.15
CA GLU A 48 3.40 -28.67 2.16
C GLU A 48 2.78 -29.88 1.46
N ASP A 49 3.53 -30.98 1.35
CA ASP A 49 2.99 -32.25 0.88
C ASP A 49 1.84 -32.63 1.81
N GLY A 50 0.61 -32.52 1.30
CA GLY A 50 -0.56 -33.08 1.96
C GLY A 50 -0.33 -34.57 2.10
N GLY A 51 -0.18 -35.05 3.34
CA GLY A 51 0.07 -36.45 3.64
C GLY A 51 -0.92 -37.34 2.90
N ALA A 52 -0.43 -38.03 1.87
CA ALA A 52 -1.10 -39.21 1.35
C ALA A 52 -0.92 -40.30 2.40
N GLU A 53 -1.99 -40.65 3.12
CA GLU A 53 -2.01 -41.86 3.92
C GLU A 53 -1.66 -43.06 3.04
N PRO A 54 -0.61 -43.84 3.37
CA PRO A 54 -0.38 -45.10 2.68
C PRO A 54 -1.50 -46.05 3.10
N ALA A 55 -2.29 -46.49 2.12
CA ALA A 55 -3.31 -47.50 2.29
C ALA A 55 -2.75 -48.72 3.05
N GLU A 56 -3.38 -49.06 4.17
CA GLU A 56 -3.13 -50.32 4.88
C GLU A 56 -3.42 -51.50 3.96
N GLY A 57 -2.36 -52.16 3.50
CA GLY A 57 -2.39 -53.50 2.92
C GLY A 57 -1.69 -54.46 3.88
N THR A 58 -2.48 -55.23 4.62
CA THR A 58 -2.08 -56.43 5.36
C THR A 58 -1.27 -57.36 4.43
N SER A 59 -0.16 -58.00 4.81
CA SER A 59 -0.13 -59.26 5.56
C SER A 59 1.34 -59.74 5.75
N GLU A 60 1.75 -59.96 7.00
CA GLU A 60 2.35 -61.19 7.54
C GLU A 60 3.52 -61.97 6.86
N VAL A 61 4.64 -62.09 7.61
CA VAL A 61 5.40 -63.32 7.98
C VAL A 61 6.95 -63.35 7.68
N GLN A 62 7.69 -63.25 8.80
CA GLN A 62 8.91 -63.96 9.28
C GLN A 62 10.32 -63.87 8.63
N ASN A 63 11.23 -63.52 9.54
CA ASN A 63 12.53 -64.14 9.88
C ASN A 63 13.77 -63.96 9.00
N GLY A 64 14.69 -63.12 9.51
CA GLY A 64 16.04 -63.55 9.90
C GLY A 64 17.18 -63.20 8.96
N HIS A 65 18.03 -62.24 9.33
CA HIS A 65 19.45 -62.44 9.69
C HIS A 65 20.08 -61.08 10.09
N LEU A 66 20.90 -61.09 11.13
CA LEU A 66 21.71 -59.96 11.57
C LEU A 66 22.97 -59.88 10.70
N ASP A 67 23.26 -58.72 10.12
CA ASP A 67 24.60 -58.37 9.66
C ASP A 67 24.84 -56.87 9.94
N PRO A 68 25.83 -56.48 10.76
CA PRO A 68 26.10 -55.08 11.09
C PRO A 68 27.33 -54.58 10.35
N THR A 69 27.18 -53.93 9.20
CA THR A 69 28.18 -52.96 8.70
C THR A 69 27.58 -51.98 7.67
N ASN A 70 27.76 -50.69 7.97
CA ASN A 70 27.69 -49.50 7.10
C ASN A 70 26.34 -49.08 6.51
N ASP A 71 25.70 -48.15 7.23
CA ASP A 71 25.33 -46.80 6.78
C ASP A 71 25.02 -46.63 5.29
N CYS A 72 23.73 -46.69 4.95
CA CYS A 72 23.09 -45.66 4.15
C CYS A 72 21.58 -45.89 4.19
N LEU A 73 20.84 -44.81 4.48
CA LEU A 73 19.56 -44.40 3.88
C LEU A 73 18.55 -43.89 4.93
N CYS A 74 18.50 -42.57 4.99
CA CYS A 74 17.26 -41.79 4.95
C CYS A 74 16.31 -41.87 6.15
N LEU A 75 16.74 -41.30 7.28
CA LEU A 75 15.83 -40.58 8.17
C LEU A 75 16.30 -39.13 8.21
N GLY A 76 15.88 -38.34 7.22
CA GLY A 76 16.10 -36.90 7.25
C GLY A 76 15.50 -36.34 8.53
N SER A 77 16.35 -35.80 9.42
CA SER A 77 15.86 -35.20 10.66
C SER A 77 14.98 -33.99 10.33
N PRO A 78 13.98 -33.64 11.17
CA PRO A 78 13.14 -32.46 10.96
C PRO A 78 13.93 -31.16 10.76
N LEU A 79 15.16 -31.08 11.30
CA LEU A 79 16.07 -29.95 11.18
C LEU A 79 16.63 -29.80 9.75
N GLN A 80 17.11 -30.90 9.15
CA GLN A 80 17.64 -30.89 7.77
C GLN A 80 16.57 -30.52 6.74
N ASN A 81 15.31 -30.88 6.99
CA ASN A 81 14.20 -30.46 6.15
C ASN A 81 13.99 -28.93 6.25
N ARG A 82 13.99 -28.36 7.47
CA ARG A 82 13.79 -26.92 7.65
C ARG A 82 14.93 -26.08 7.06
N ASP A 83 16.17 -26.52 7.20
CA ASP A 83 17.33 -25.82 6.65
C ASP A 83 17.30 -25.84 5.11
N GLN A 84 16.93 -26.97 4.50
CA GLN A 84 16.71 -27.06 3.05
C GLN A 84 15.58 -26.12 2.60
N MET A 85 14.48 -26.05 3.35
CA MET A 85 13.36 -25.15 3.05
C MET A 85 13.78 -23.68 3.12
N ARG A 86 14.62 -23.30 4.11
CA ARG A 86 15.22 -21.96 4.17
C ARG A 86 16.15 -21.69 2.99
N ALA A 87 17.02 -22.65 2.63
CA ALA A 87 17.90 -22.55 1.47
C ALA A 87 17.11 -22.32 0.16
N ASN A 88 15.99 -23.02 -0.02
CA ASN A 88 15.11 -22.84 -1.18
C ASN A 88 14.59 -21.40 -1.27
N VAL A 89 14.14 -20.83 -0.14
CA VAL A 89 13.64 -19.44 -0.09
C VAL A 89 14.76 -18.45 -0.38
N ILE A 90 15.95 -18.63 0.21
CA ILE A 90 17.13 -17.78 -0.09
C ILE A 90 17.45 -17.82 -1.58
N ASN A 91 17.51 -19.02 -2.18
CA ASN A 91 17.81 -19.18 -3.60
C ASN A 91 16.74 -18.53 -4.50
N GLU A 92 15.45 -18.63 -4.12
CA GLU A 92 14.36 -17.95 -4.83
C GLU A 92 14.50 -16.42 -4.75
N ILE A 93 14.80 -15.86 -3.57
CA ILE A 93 15.04 -14.43 -3.41
C ILE A 93 16.20 -13.99 -4.31
N MET A 94 17.35 -14.64 -4.20
CA MET A 94 18.54 -14.32 -5.01
C MET A 94 18.27 -14.43 -6.52
N SER A 95 17.56 -15.48 -6.93
CA SER A 95 17.18 -15.68 -8.33
C SER A 95 16.23 -14.58 -8.81
N THR A 96 15.18 -14.28 -8.04
CA THR A 96 14.21 -13.26 -8.45
C THR A 96 14.79 -11.85 -8.46
N GLU A 97 15.72 -11.52 -7.56
CA GLU A 97 16.47 -10.26 -7.64
C GLU A 97 17.29 -10.16 -8.94
N ARG A 98 18.00 -11.23 -9.32
CA ARG A 98 18.79 -11.27 -10.56
C ARG A 98 17.94 -11.15 -11.82
N HIS A 99 16.77 -11.78 -11.83
CA HIS A 99 15.82 -11.61 -12.94
C HIS A 99 15.25 -10.19 -12.97
N TYR A 100 14.89 -9.64 -11.81
CA TYR A 100 14.33 -8.31 -11.72
C TYR A 100 15.32 -7.22 -12.16
N ILE A 101 16.58 -7.27 -11.70
CA ILE A 101 17.60 -6.33 -12.15
C ILE A 101 17.91 -6.47 -13.65
N LYS A 102 17.82 -7.68 -14.22
CA LYS A 102 17.90 -7.88 -15.67
C LYS A 102 16.75 -7.18 -16.38
N HIS A 103 15.52 -7.30 -15.89
CA HIS A 103 14.37 -6.59 -16.46
C HIS A 103 14.55 -5.07 -16.40
N LEU A 104 15.01 -4.53 -15.28
CA LEU A 104 15.30 -3.10 -15.17
C LEU A 104 16.37 -2.63 -16.16
N LYS A 105 17.44 -3.43 -16.32
CA LYS A 105 18.47 -3.17 -17.33
C LYS A 105 17.88 -3.18 -18.73
N ASP A 106 17.09 -4.19 -19.09
CA ASP A 106 16.47 -4.32 -20.40
C ASP A 106 15.51 -3.15 -20.69
N ILE A 107 14.78 -2.66 -19.68
CA ILE A 107 13.95 -1.45 -19.80
C ILE A 107 14.80 -0.21 -20.07
N CYS A 108 15.84 0.02 -19.27
CA CYS A 108 16.68 1.21 -19.39
C CYS A 108 17.48 1.23 -20.70
N GLU A 109 18.06 0.10 -21.09
CA GLU A 109 18.93 -0.02 -22.26
C GLU A 109 18.18 -0.29 -23.56
N GLY A 110 17.13 -1.10 -23.50
CA GLY A 110 16.35 -1.54 -24.66
C GLY A 110 15.26 -0.55 -25.05
N TYR A 111 14.55 0.03 -24.07
CA TYR A 111 13.48 1.00 -24.35
C TYR A 111 13.93 2.44 -24.15
N LEU A 112 14.23 2.85 -22.92
CA LEU A 112 14.44 4.26 -22.57
C LEU A 112 15.58 4.89 -23.38
N ARG A 113 16.72 4.19 -23.50
CA ARG A 113 17.86 4.66 -24.31
C ARG A 113 17.50 4.83 -25.79
N GLN A 114 16.65 3.97 -26.36
CA GLN A 114 16.22 4.10 -27.75
C GLN A 114 15.19 5.22 -27.94
N CYS A 115 14.26 5.38 -26.98
CA CYS A 115 13.28 6.46 -26.99
C CYS A 115 13.99 7.83 -26.96
N ARG A 116 15.01 7.99 -26.10
CA ARG A 116 15.84 9.21 -26.03
C ARG A 116 16.56 9.55 -27.33
N LYS A 117 16.90 8.55 -28.16
CA LYS A 117 17.52 8.77 -29.49
C LYS A 117 16.51 9.23 -30.54
N ARG A 118 15.23 8.92 -30.35
CA ARG A 118 14.14 9.23 -31.28
C ARG A 118 13.37 10.47 -30.82
N VAL A 119 14.08 11.61 -30.78
CA VAL A 119 13.49 12.93 -30.45
C VAL A 119 12.39 13.37 -31.43
N ASP A 120 12.33 12.73 -32.60
CA ASP A 120 11.25 12.88 -33.59
C ASP A 120 9.96 12.16 -33.18
N MET A 121 10.03 11.18 -32.26
CA MET A 121 8.89 10.38 -31.78
C MET A 121 8.52 10.66 -30.32
N PHE A 122 9.49 11.01 -29.48
CA PHE A 122 9.30 11.22 -28.05
C PHE A 122 9.89 12.54 -27.61
N ASN A 123 9.11 13.33 -26.85
CA ASN A 123 9.63 14.49 -26.13
C ASN A 123 9.97 14.14 -24.67
N ASP A 124 10.71 15.02 -24.00
CA ASP A 124 11.18 14.80 -22.63
C ASP A 124 10.04 14.60 -21.61
N ASP A 125 8.92 15.32 -21.78
CA ASP A 125 7.75 15.18 -20.91
C ASP A 125 7.12 13.79 -21.05
N GLN A 126 6.98 13.28 -22.27
CA GLN A 126 6.49 11.91 -22.53
C GLN A 126 7.42 10.86 -21.93
N LEU A 127 8.74 11.04 -22.06
CA LEU A 127 9.71 10.12 -21.46
C LEU A 127 9.59 10.11 -19.94
N LYS A 128 9.44 11.29 -19.32
CA LYS A 128 9.25 11.43 -17.89
C LYS A 128 7.95 10.76 -17.42
N VAL A 129 6.85 10.92 -18.15
CA VAL A 129 5.57 10.28 -17.83
C VAL A 129 5.65 8.75 -17.96
N ILE A 130 6.20 8.24 -19.07
CA ILE A 130 6.22 6.80 -19.36
C ILE A 130 7.18 6.05 -18.44
N PHE A 131 8.38 6.57 -18.24
CA PHE A 131 9.45 5.84 -17.54
C PHE A 131 9.67 6.31 -16.09
N GLY A 132 9.17 7.49 -15.70
CA GLY A 132 9.33 8.01 -14.35
C GLY A 132 10.79 8.02 -13.89
N ASN A 133 11.01 7.56 -12.66
CA ASN A 133 12.33 7.41 -12.04
C ASN A 133 12.91 5.97 -12.17
N ILE A 134 12.56 5.22 -13.23
CA ILE A 134 13.01 3.82 -13.41
C ILE A 134 14.53 3.65 -13.41
N GLU A 135 15.28 4.65 -13.89
CA GLU A 135 16.75 4.62 -13.86
C GLU A 135 17.30 4.69 -12.43
N ASP A 136 16.63 5.43 -11.55
CA ASP A 136 17.03 5.53 -10.15
C ASP A 136 16.69 4.24 -9.40
N ILE A 137 15.54 3.62 -9.70
CA ILE A 137 15.22 2.25 -9.24
C ILE A 137 16.31 1.28 -9.70
N TYR A 138 16.73 1.33 -10.96
CA TYR A 138 17.78 0.46 -11.47
C TYR A 138 19.12 0.65 -10.74
N ARG A 139 19.54 1.90 -10.51
CA ARG A 139 20.78 2.21 -9.76
C ARG A 139 20.70 1.73 -8.32
N PHE A 140 19.58 1.96 -7.64
CA PHE A 140 19.34 1.45 -6.29
C PHE A 140 19.42 -0.08 -6.26
N GLN A 141 18.73 -0.74 -7.18
CA GLN A 141 18.67 -2.19 -7.28
C GLN A 141 20.06 -2.80 -7.53
N MET A 142 20.93 -2.16 -8.31
CA MET A 142 22.32 -2.60 -8.48
C MET A 142 23.10 -2.65 -7.16
N GLY A 143 22.93 -1.64 -6.30
CA GLY A 143 23.55 -1.62 -4.97
C GLY A 143 22.98 -2.72 -4.08
N PHE A 144 21.65 -2.82 -4.04
CA PHE A 144 20.95 -3.79 -3.21
C PHE A 144 21.29 -5.25 -3.57
N VAL A 145 21.27 -5.61 -4.86
CA VAL A 145 21.65 -6.97 -5.32
C VAL A 145 23.11 -7.27 -5.01
N ARG A 146 24.02 -6.32 -5.23
CA ARG A 146 25.44 -6.50 -4.90
C ARG A 146 25.63 -6.84 -3.42
N ASP A 147 24.91 -6.15 -2.53
CA ASP A 147 25.08 -6.35 -1.10
C ASP A 147 24.37 -7.63 -0.61
N LEU A 148 23.26 -8.04 -1.25
CA LEU A 148 22.69 -9.39 -1.06
C LEU A 148 23.65 -10.51 -1.50
N GLU A 149 24.30 -10.34 -2.66
CA GLU A 149 25.25 -11.35 -3.18
C GLU A 149 26.47 -11.50 -2.29
N LYS A 150 26.88 -10.45 -1.56
CA LYS A 150 27.95 -10.54 -0.55
C LYS A 150 27.54 -11.35 0.69
N GLN A 151 26.26 -11.31 1.07
CA GLN A 151 25.74 -12.06 2.23
C GLN A 151 25.32 -13.49 1.89
N TYR A 152 25.31 -13.85 0.60
CA TYR A 152 24.96 -15.20 0.17
C TYR A 152 26.11 -16.18 0.48
N ASN A 153 25.82 -17.18 1.32
CA ASN A 153 26.74 -18.26 1.59
C ASN A 153 26.60 -19.34 0.49
N THR A 154 27.63 -19.50 -0.33
CA THR A 154 27.63 -20.46 -1.45
C THR A 154 27.74 -21.92 -1.02
N GLU A 155 28.39 -22.18 0.13
CA GLU A 155 28.57 -23.55 0.64
C GLU A 155 27.33 -24.01 1.41
N GLU A 156 26.78 -23.12 2.23
CA GLU A 156 25.61 -23.37 3.07
C GLU A 156 24.56 -22.26 2.89
N PRO A 157 23.74 -22.30 1.81
CA PRO A 157 22.80 -21.22 1.50
C PRO A 157 21.81 -20.88 2.63
N HIS A 158 21.44 -21.87 3.45
CA HIS A 158 20.56 -21.69 4.60
C HIS A 158 21.16 -20.79 5.69
N LEU A 159 22.49 -20.64 5.77
CA LEU A 159 23.18 -19.76 6.71
C LEU A 159 23.35 -18.31 6.21
N SER A 160 22.86 -17.99 5.01
CA SER A 160 22.93 -16.62 4.47
C SER A 160 22.18 -15.63 5.37
N GLU A 161 22.77 -14.46 5.64
CA GLU A 161 22.22 -13.43 6.54
C GLU A 161 21.76 -12.21 5.74
N ILE A 162 20.57 -12.30 5.14
CA ILE A 162 20.09 -11.27 4.21
C ILE A 162 19.18 -10.23 4.86
N GLY A 163 18.73 -10.45 6.10
CA GLY A 163 17.91 -9.50 6.86
C GLY A 163 18.55 -8.10 6.97
N PRO A 164 19.84 -7.98 7.34
CA PRO A 164 20.54 -6.69 7.42
C PRO A 164 20.53 -5.90 6.11
N CYS A 165 20.64 -6.55 4.95
CA CYS A 165 20.64 -5.85 3.65
C CYS A 165 19.36 -5.03 3.43
N PHE A 166 18.19 -5.57 3.80
CA PHE A 166 16.92 -4.85 3.70
C PHE A 166 16.84 -3.66 4.66
N LEU A 167 17.39 -3.80 5.86
CA LEU A 167 17.39 -2.74 6.87
C LEU A 167 18.31 -1.58 6.50
N GLU A 168 19.50 -1.89 5.98
CA GLU A 168 20.46 -0.87 5.51
C GLU A 168 19.92 -0.07 4.31
N HIS A 169 19.10 -0.70 3.46
CA HIS A 169 18.54 -0.11 2.25
C HIS A 169 17.11 0.43 2.43
N GLN A 170 16.56 0.45 3.66
CA GLN A 170 15.15 0.72 3.92
C GLN A 170 14.65 2.05 3.32
N ASP A 171 15.44 3.13 3.48
CA ASP A 171 15.10 4.46 2.98
C ASP A 171 15.14 4.51 1.45
N GLY A 172 16.03 3.71 0.84
CA GLY A 172 16.17 3.62 -0.61
C GLY A 172 14.96 3.01 -1.31
N PHE A 173 14.17 2.18 -0.63
CA PHE A 173 12.91 1.68 -1.18
C PHE A 173 11.83 2.77 -1.33
N TRP A 174 11.99 3.94 -0.72
CA TRP A 174 11.01 5.02 -0.84
C TRP A 174 10.86 5.56 -2.26
N ILE A 175 11.88 5.43 -3.12
CA ILE A 175 11.81 5.84 -4.53
C ILE A 175 10.72 5.10 -5.32
N TYR A 176 10.29 3.91 -4.86
CA TYR A 176 9.16 3.18 -5.45
C TYR A 176 7.83 3.90 -5.24
N SER A 177 7.71 4.77 -4.23
CA SER A 177 6.52 5.59 -3.98
C SER A 177 6.23 6.49 -5.18
N GLU A 178 7.25 7.23 -5.65
CA GLU A 178 7.13 8.08 -6.85
C GLU A 178 6.75 7.25 -8.08
N TYR A 179 7.40 6.11 -8.29
CA TYR A 179 7.12 5.24 -9.44
C TYR A 179 5.67 4.73 -9.44
N CYS A 180 5.19 4.21 -8.30
CA CYS A 180 3.83 3.70 -8.15
C CYS A 180 2.76 4.78 -8.33
N ASN A 181 3.03 6.02 -7.89
CA ASN A 181 2.11 7.14 -8.07
C ASN A 181 1.95 7.53 -9.54
N ASN A 182 3.05 7.52 -10.30
CA ASN A 182 3.06 7.92 -11.72
C ASN A 182 2.67 6.78 -12.68
N HIS A 183 2.63 5.53 -12.21
CA HIS A 183 2.45 4.36 -13.08
C HIS A 183 1.12 4.38 -13.87
N LEU A 184 0.04 4.91 -13.29
CA LEU A 184 -1.24 4.99 -14.00
C LEU A 184 -1.17 5.96 -15.19
N ASP A 185 -0.49 7.10 -15.03
CA ASP A 185 -0.28 8.08 -16.11
C ASP A 185 0.61 7.49 -17.22
N ALA A 186 1.62 6.70 -16.85
CA ALA A 186 2.44 5.94 -17.79
C ALA A 186 1.60 4.98 -18.64
N CYS A 187 0.70 4.21 -18.01
CA CYS A 187 -0.23 3.31 -18.72
C CYS A 187 -1.15 4.07 -19.69
N MET A 188 -1.65 5.25 -19.29
CA MET A 188 -2.50 6.08 -20.14
C MET A 188 -1.76 6.62 -21.37
N GLU A 189 -0.56 7.18 -21.19
CA GLU A 189 0.24 7.70 -22.31
C GLU A 189 0.68 6.57 -23.24
N LEU A 190 1.09 5.41 -22.71
CA LEU A 190 1.40 4.24 -23.53
C LEU A 190 0.18 3.76 -24.33
N SER A 191 -0.99 3.64 -23.69
CA SER A 191 -2.22 3.23 -24.38
C SER A 191 -2.59 4.18 -25.52
N LYS A 192 -2.30 5.48 -25.37
CA LYS A 192 -2.50 6.48 -26.41
C LYS A 192 -1.48 6.33 -27.55
N LEU A 193 -0.19 6.16 -27.24
CA LEU A 193 0.86 5.95 -28.23
C LEU A 193 0.66 4.66 -29.03
N MET A 194 0.22 3.59 -28.37
CA MET A 194 -0.08 2.29 -28.98
C MET A 194 -1.25 2.34 -29.98
N ARG A 195 -1.98 3.46 -30.12
CA ARG A 195 -2.96 3.65 -31.21
C ARG A 195 -2.32 3.96 -32.56
N ASP A 196 -1.08 4.44 -32.57
CA ASP A 196 -0.32 4.71 -33.78
C ASP A 196 0.63 3.54 -34.05
N GLY A 197 0.47 2.91 -35.22
CA GLY A 197 1.26 1.76 -35.64
C GLY A 197 2.77 2.01 -35.59
N ARG A 198 3.23 3.26 -35.79
CA ARG A 198 4.67 3.59 -35.71
C ARG A 198 5.27 3.28 -34.33
N TYR A 199 4.53 3.55 -33.25
CA TYR A 199 4.99 3.25 -31.89
C TYR A 199 4.91 1.76 -31.59
N GLN A 200 3.88 1.06 -32.09
CA GLN A 200 3.78 -0.40 -31.95
C GLN A 200 5.01 -1.11 -32.55
N HIS A 201 5.36 -0.77 -33.80
CA HIS A 201 6.53 -1.35 -34.48
C HIS A 201 7.84 -0.95 -33.81
N PHE A 202 7.92 0.30 -33.32
CA PHE A 202 9.10 0.77 -32.60
C PHE A 202 9.33 0.01 -31.29
N PHE A 203 8.31 -0.15 -30.45
CA PHE A 203 8.43 -0.89 -29.20
C PHE A 203 8.69 -2.37 -29.44
N GLU A 204 8.04 -2.98 -30.44
CA GLU A 204 8.31 -4.38 -30.80
C GLU A 204 9.75 -4.58 -31.31
N ALA A 205 10.27 -3.65 -32.12
CA ALA A 205 11.67 -3.68 -32.55
C ALA A 205 12.64 -3.55 -31.35
N CYS A 206 12.35 -2.67 -30.38
CA CYS A 206 13.15 -2.56 -29.16
C CYS A 206 13.13 -3.87 -28.36
N ARG A 207 11.95 -4.51 -28.23
CA ARG A 207 11.77 -5.80 -27.56
C ARG A 207 12.61 -6.91 -28.17
N LEU A 208 12.54 -7.05 -29.50
CA LEU A 208 13.28 -8.06 -30.24
C LEU A 208 14.79 -7.83 -30.21
N LEU A 209 15.25 -6.59 -30.37
CA LEU A 209 16.68 -6.26 -30.36
C LEU A 209 17.34 -6.54 -29.00
N GLN A 210 16.62 -6.30 -27.90
CA GLN A 210 17.09 -6.57 -26.55
C GLN A 210 16.85 -8.04 -26.13
N GLN A 211 16.27 -8.87 -27.01
CA GLN A 211 15.96 -10.28 -26.75
C GLN A 211 15.08 -10.47 -25.50
N MET A 212 14.10 -9.59 -25.34
CA MET A 212 13.15 -9.66 -24.23
C MET A 212 12.10 -10.74 -24.48
N ILE A 213 11.57 -11.31 -23.40
CA ILE A 213 10.42 -12.22 -23.46
C ILE A 213 9.21 -11.53 -24.11
N ASP A 214 8.25 -12.32 -24.58
CA ASP A 214 7.05 -11.82 -25.24
C ASP A 214 6.04 -11.26 -24.22
N ILE A 215 6.42 -10.10 -23.68
CA ILE A 215 5.65 -9.25 -22.79
C ILE A 215 5.78 -7.84 -23.36
N ALA A 216 4.66 -7.13 -23.48
CA ALA A 216 4.63 -5.76 -23.95
C ALA A 216 5.29 -4.81 -22.92
N ILE A 217 5.65 -3.60 -23.38
CA ILE A 217 6.37 -2.61 -22.55
C ILE A 217 5.64 -2.26 -21.25
N ASP A 218 4.31 -2.16 -21.28
CA ASP A 218 3.47 -1.92 -20.11
C ASP A 218 3.61 -3.02 -19.05
N GLY A 219 3.66 -4.28 -19.46
CA GLY A 219 3.92 -5.42 -18.58
C GLY A 219 5.31 -5.35 -17.92
N PHE A 220 6.34 -4.91 -18.64
CA PHE A 220 7.66 -4.66 -18.06
C PHE A 220 7.66 -3.51 -17.06
N LEU A 221 6.96 -2.40 -17.37
CA LEU A 221 6.87 -1.25 -16.48
C LEU A 221 6.03 -1.52 -15.22
N LEU A 222 5.23 -2.59 -15.20
CA LEU A 222 4.51 -3.03 -14.00
C LEU A 222 5.44 -3.77 -13.01
N THR A 223 6.58 -4.28 -13.47
CA THR A 223 7.46 -5.14 -12.63
C THR A 223 7.96 -4.48 -11.34
N PRO A 224 8.30 -3.16 -11.27
CA PRO A 224 8.69 -2.54 -10.00
C PRO A 224 7.54 -2.47 -8.99
N VAL A 225 6.31 -2.21 -9.47
CA VAL A 225 5.10 -2.19 -8.64
C VAL A 225 4.84 -3.59 -8.05
N GLN A 226 4.98 -4.63 -8.86
CA GLN A 226 4.86 -6.01 -8.38
C GLN A 226 5.98 -6.37 -7.40
N LYS A 227 7.21 -5.93 -7.66
CA LYS A 227 8.37 -6.33 -6.86
C LYS A 227 8.29 -5.79 -5.44
N ILE A 228 7.93 -4.52 -5.28
CA ILE A 228 7.82 -3.90 -3.95
C ILE A 228 6.76 -4.60 -3.07
N CYS A 229 5.71 -5.17 -3.68
CA CYS A 229 4.67 -5.94 -2.99
C CYS A 229 5.08 -7.39 -2.68
N LYS A 230 6.08 -7.94 -3.38
CA LYS A 230 6.55 -9.33 -3.18
C LYS A 230 7.52 -9.47 -2.01
N TYR A 231 8.27 -8.42 -1.65
CA TYR A 231 9.25 -8.48 -0.55
C TYR A 231 8.65 -8.91 0.81
N PRO A 232 7.50 -8.37 1.27
CA PRO A 232 6.89 -8.84 2.50
C PRO A 232 6.53 -10.34 2.48
N LEU A 233 6.09 -10.85 1.33
CA LEU A 233 5.76 -12.27 1.19
C LEU A 233 7.05 -13.12 1.24
N GLN A 234 8.10 -12.68 0.55
CA GLN A 234 9.41 -13.34 0.53
C GLN A 234 10.03 -13.43 1.92
N LEU A 235 10.03 -12.32 2.67
CA LEU A 235 10.56 -12.27 4.03
C LEU A 235 9.70 -13.02 5.05
N ALA A 236 8.38 -13.05 4.90
CA ALA A 236 7.50 -13.84 5.75
C ALA A 236 7.75 -15.34 5.58
N GLU A 237 7.89 -15.79 4.33
CA GLU A 237 8.24 -17.19 4.02
C GLU A 237 9.63 -17.55 4.55
N LEU A 238 10.60 -16.64 4.42
CA LEU A 238 11.94 -16.84 4.99
C LEU A 238 11.86 -17.00 6.51
N LEU A 239 11.15 -16.10 7.19
CA LEU A 239 11.00 -16.13 8.64
C LEU A 239 10.33 -17.42 9.13
N LYS A 240 9.36 -17.97 8.39
CA LYS A 240 8.68 -19.26 8.69
C LYS A 240 9.70 -20.39 8.86
N TYR A 241 10.75 -20.42 8.03
CA TYR A 241 11.79 -21.46 8.05
C TYR A 241 13.07 -21.02 8.79
N THR A 242 13.04 -19.94 9.57
CA THR A 242 14.20 -19.44 10.34
C THR A 242 14.05 -19.77 11.82
N ALA A 243 15.03 -20.46 12.40
CA ALA A 243 15.09 -20.75 13.84
C ALA A 243 15.18 -19.44 14.66
N GLN A 244 14.62 -19.40 15.87
CA GLN A 244 14.75 -18.22 16.74
C GLN A 244 16.20 -17.97 17.18
N GLU A 245 17.00 -19.04 17.21
CA GLU A 245 18.41 -19.06 17.56
C GLU A 245 19.31 -18.67 16.37
N HIS A 246 18.76 -18.64 15.15
CA HIS A 246 19.50 -18.23 13.96
C HIS A 246 19.88 -16.75 14.08
N SER A 247 21.13 -16.42 13.78
CA SER A 247 21.68 -15.05 13.84
C SER A 247 20.83 -14.04 13.06
N ASP A 248 20.38 -14.42 11.86
CA ASP A 248 19.51 -13.61 10.99
C ASP A 248 18.05 -13.46 11.47
N TYR A 249 17.55 -14.25 12.45
CA TYR A 249 16.12 -14.29 12.79
C TYR A 249 15.52 -12.91 13.11
N ARG A 250 16.18 -12.17 14.01
CA ARG A 250 15.72 -10.84 14.45
C ARG A 250 15.80 -9.83 13.30
N TYR A 251 16.80 -9.95 12.44
CA TYR A 251 16.97 -9.08 11.29
C TYR A 251 15.92 -9.33 10.22
N VAL A 252 15.61 -10.59 9.91
CA VAL A 252 14.52 -10.95 8.98
C VAL A 252 13.16 -10.50 9.53
N ALA A 253 12.90 -10.69 10.82
CA ALA A 253 11.66 -10.22 11.45
C ALA A 253 11.52 -8.69 11.36
N ALA A 254 12.59 -7.95 11.64
CA ALA A 254 12.62 -6.50 11.51
C ALA A 254 12.46 -6.06 10.03
N ALA A 255 13.17 -6.70 9.11
CA ALA A 255 13.08 -6.41 7.67
C ALA A 255 11.66 -6.65 7.15
N LEU A 256 10.99 -7.72 7.58
CA LEU A 256 9.59 -7.98 7.24
C LEU A 256 8.68 -6.83 7.70
N ALA A 257 8.85 -6.36 8.94
CA ALA A 257 8.06 -5.25 9.46
C ALA A 257 8.31 -3.94 8.67
N VAL A 258 9.58 -3.65 8.36
CA VAL A 258 9.97 -2.50 7.53
C VAL A 258 9.36 -2.58 6.14
N MET A 259 9.50 -3.72 5.44
CA MET A 259 8.98 -3.85 4.08
C MET A 259 7.45 -3.82 4.03
N ARG A 260 6.75 -4.38 5.03
CA ARG A 260 5.29 -4.21 5.17
C ARG A 260 4.91 -2.74 5.30
N ASN A 261 5.65 -2.00 6.13
CA ASN A 261 5.43 -0.57 6.31
C ASN A 261 5.70 0.22 5.02
N VAL A 262 6.76 -0.09 4.26
CA VAL A 262 7.05 0.54 2.97
C VAL A 262 5.90 0.31 1.98
N THR A 263 5.45 -0.93 1.78
CA THR A 263 4.34 -1.24 0.87
C THR A 263 3.06 -0.56 1.30
N GLN A 264 2.75 -0.55 2.60
CA GLN A 264 1.57 0.12 3.15
C GLN A 264 1.61 1.62 2.90
N GLN A 265 2.74 2.28 3.15
CA GLN A 265 2.89 3.72 2.94
C GLN A 265 2.79 4.09 1.45
N ILE A 266 3.34 3.29 0.54
CA ILE A 266 3.18 3.51 -0.91
C ILE A 266 1.72 3.42 -1.33
N ASN A 267 0.99 2.42 -0.84
CA ASN A 267 -0.44 2.26 -1.14
C ASN A 267 -1.27 3.41 -0.54
N GLU A 268 -0.96 3.80 0.70
CA GLU A 268 -1.60 4.91 1.38
C GLU A 268 -1.36 6.24 0.66
N ARG A 269 -0.12 6.47 0.21
CA ARG A 269 0.26 7.63 -0.60
C ARG A 269 -0.61 7.75 -1.85
N LYS A 270 -0.74 6.66 -2.60
CA LYS A 270 -1.59 6.61 -3.79
C LYS A 270 -3.05 6.89 -3.45
N ARG A 271 -3.57 6.29 -2.38
CA ARG A 271 -4.94 6.51 -1.88
C ARG A 271 -5.19 7.97 -1.54
N ARG A 272 -4.24 8.66 -0.88
CA ARG A 272 -4.36 10.09 -0.57
C ARG A 272 -4.45 10.93 -1.84
N LEU A 273 -3.62 10.66 -2.84
CA LEU A 273 -3.66 11.38 -4.12
C LEU A 273 -5.01 11.21 -4.83
N GLU A 274 -5.60 10.00 -4.80
CA GLU A 274 -6.94 9.74 -5.33
C GLU A 274 -8.05 10.40 -4.51
N ASN A 275 -7.81 10.69 -3.23
CA ASN A 275 -8.77 11.31 -2.32
C ASN A 275 -8.83 12.84 -2.43
N ILE A 276 -7.79 13.50 -2.98
CA ILE A 276 -7.75 14.97 -3.14
C ILE A 276 -9.02 15.49 -3.85
N ASP A 277 -9.42 14.84 -4.95
CA ASP A 277 -10.63 15.20 -5.70
C ASP A 277 -11.90 15.05 -4.86
N LYS A 278 -11.95 14.03 -4.00
CA LYS A 278 -13.10 13.79 -3.10
C LYS A 278 -13.20 14.87 -2.03
N ILE A 279 -12.07 15.33 -1.48
CA ILE A 279 -12.04 16.43 -0.51
C ILE A 279 -12.56 17.72 -1.14
N ALA A 280 -12.08 18.08 -2.33
CA ALA A 280 -12.55 19.27 -3.05
C ALA A 280 -14.05 19.18 -3.38
N GLN A 281 -14.53 18.02 -3.82
CA GLN A 281 -15.96 17.79 -4.08
C GLN A 281 -16.80 17.85 -2.80
N TRP A 282 -16.29 17.28 -1.70
CA TRP A 282 -16.96 17.33 -0.41
C TRP A 282 -17.08 18.77 0.08
N GLN A 283 -16.00 19.54 0.06
CA GLN A 283 -16.00 20.95 0.46
C GLN A 283 -17.03 21.75 -0.35
N ALA A 284 -17.06 21.57 -1.67
CA ALA A 284 -18.02 22.24 -2.55
C ALA A 284 -19.49 21.85 -2.31
N SER A 285 -19.74 20.72 -1.62
CA SER A 285 -21.08 20.30 -1.21
C SER A 285 -21.53 20.89 0.13
N VAL A 286 -20.60 21.41 0.94
CA VAL A 286 -20.90 22.06 2.21
C VAL A 286 -21.36 23.50 1.96
N LEU A 287 -22.51 23.86 2.53
CA LEU A 287 -23.08 25.19 2.40
C LEU A 287 -22.44 26.16 3.40
N ASP A 288 -22.48 27.45 3.07
CA ASP A 288 -21.95 28.56 3.88
C ASP A 288 -20.47 28.41 4.23
N TRP A 289 -19.66 27.87 3.31
CA TRP A 289 -18.22 27.70 3.53
C TRP A 289 -17.51 29.04 3.77
N GLU A 290 -16.72 29.11 4.83
CA GLU A 290 -15.91 30.28 5.20
C GLU A 290 -14.44 29.89 5.38
N GLY A 291 -13.54 30.79 5.00
CA GLY A 291 -12.08 30.60 5.04
C GLY A 291 -11.53 29.82 3.84
N ASP A 292 -10.25 29.47 3.93
CA ASP A 292 -9.48 28.88 2.83
C ASP A 292 -9.92 27.45 2.49
N ASP A 293 -9.47 26.97 1.33
CA ASP A 293 -9.75 25.61 0.87
C ASP A 293 -9.06 24.59 1.79
N ILE A 294 -9.68 23.43 2.00
CA ILE A 294 -9.10 22.36 2.83
C ILE A 294 -7.74 21.94 2.28
N LEU A 295 -7.64 21.84 0.95
CA LEU A 295 -6.45 21.43 0.23
C LEU A 295 -5.27 22.40 0.34
N ASP A 296 -5.47 23.59 0.92
CA ASP A 296 -4.37 24.52 1.18
C ASP A 296 -3.48 24.04 2.33
N ARG A 297 -4.04 23.28 3.28
CA ARG A 297 -3.30 22.74 4.44
C ARG A 297 -3.44 21.24 4.65
N SER A 298 -4.39 20.58 3.99
CA SER A 298 -4.76 19.19 4.29
C SER A 298 -4.88 18.34 3.04
N SER A 299 -4.54 17.07 3.16
CA SER A 299 -4.50 16.10 2.07
C SER A 299 -5.34 14.87 2.31
N GLU A 300 -5.79 14.61 3.56
CA GLU A 300 -6.43 13.36 3.93
C GLU A 300 -7.50 13.55 5.01
N LEU A 301 -8.64 12.90 4.84
CA LEU A 301 -9.67 12.80 5.87
C LEU A 301 -9.38 11.59 6.76
N ILE A 302 -8.99 11.83 8.00
CA ILE A 302 -8.56 10.80 8.96
C ILE A 302 -9.77 10.17 9.67
N TYR A 303 -10.72 11.01 10.10
CA TYR A 303 -11.91 10.51 10.78
C TYR A 303 -13.09 11.47 10.68
N THR A 304 -14.30 10.93 10.75
CA THR A 304 -15.54 11.72 10.78
C THR A 304 -16.57 11.09 11.70
N GLY A 305 -17.35 11.92 12.39
CA GLY A 305 -18.34 11.45 13.35
C GLY A 305 -19.17 12.57 13.97
N GLU A 306 -20.29 12.20 14.60
CA GLU A 306 -21.12 13.13 15.36
C GLU A 306 -20.66 13.21 16.80
N LEU A 307 -20.49 14.42 17.33
CA LEU A 307 -20.21 14.66 18.73
C LEU A 307 -21.09 15.78 19.28
N SER A 308 -21.34 15.72 20.58
CA SER A 308 -21.76 16.90 21.33
C SER A 308 -20.52 17.68 21.70
N TRP A 309 -20.55 19.01 21.62
CA TRP A 309 -19.44 19.83 22.08
C TRP A 309 -19.92 21.09 22.77
N ILE A 310 -19.05 21.65 23.62
CA ILE A 310 -19.23 22.97 24.24
C ILE A 310 -17.98 23.78 23.88
N TYR A 311 -18.19 24.88 23.15
CA TYR A 311 -17.10 25.70 22.61
C TYR A 311 -16.27 26.40 23.70
N GLN A 312 -16.89 26.89 24.77
CA GLN A 312 -16.16 27.56 25.85
C GLN A 312 -16.88 27.30 27.20
N PRO A 313 -16.20 27.46 28.34
CA PRO A 313 -16.83 27.36 29.66
C PRO A 313 -18.14 28.15 29.73
N TYR A 314 -19.16 27.55 30.38
CA TYR A 314 -20.53 28.09 30.46
C TYR A 314 -21.29 28.21 29.12
N GLY A 315 -20.71 27.74 28.01
CA GLY A 315 -21.34 27.69 26.71
C GLY A 315 -22.47 26.66 26.61
N ARG A 316 -23.30 26.78 25.57
CA ARG A 316 -24.35 25.79 25.28
C ARG A 316 -23.76 24.57 24.58
N SER A 317 -24.23 23.39 24.97
CA SER A 317 -23.95 22.15 24.24
C SER A 317 -24.61 22.16 22.87
N GLN A 318 -23.86 21.75 21.85
CA GLN A 318 -24.30 21.71 20.46
C GLN A 318 -23.97 20.34 19.86
N GLN A 319 -24.87 19.80 19.03
CA GLN A 319 -24.57 18.62 18.21
C GLN A 319 -23.95 19.08 16.88
N ARG A 320 -22.81 18.51 16.51
CA ARG A 320 -22.10 18.79 15.25
C ARG A 320 -21.57 17.50 14.65
N VAL A 321 -21.37 17.54 13.34
CA VAL A 321 -20.58 16.53 12.62
C VAL A 321 -19.18 17.08 12.47
N PHE A 322 -18.19 16.32 12.89
CA PHE A 322 -16.78 16.70 12.85
C PHE A 322 -16.06 15.91 11.77
N PHE A 323 -15.13 16.56 11.09
CA PHE A 323 -14.30 16.01 10.03
C PHE A 323 -12.85 16.35 10.34
N LEU A 324 -12.10 15.36 10.83
CA LEU A 324 -10.70 15.49 11.18
C LEU A 324 -9.85 15.23 9.94
N PHE A 325 -9.17 16.27 9.48
CA PHE A 325 -8.13 16.21 8.46
C PHE A 325 -6.76 16.39 9.13
N ASP A 326 -5.69 16.08 8.41
CA ASP A 326 -4.34 16.53 8.73
C ASP A 326 -4.34 18.06 8.91
N HIS A 327 -3.77 18.57 10.01
CA HIS A 327 -3.67 19.99 10.40
C HIS A 327 -4.98 20.68 10.85
N GLN A 328 -6.17 20.15 10.55
CA GLN A 328 -7.42 20.85 10.90
C GLN A 328 -8.64 19.95 11.14
N LEU A 329 -9.49 20.40 12.07
CA LEU A 329 -10.78 19.77 12.38
C LEU A 329 -11.92 20.69 11.94
N VAL A 330 -12.67 20.30 10.92
CA VAL A 330 -13.84 21.04 10.41
C VAL A 330 -15.10 20.58 11.14
N LEU A 331 -15.99 21.50 11.49
CA LEU A 331 -17.29 21.17 12.09
C LEU A 331 -18.48 21.72 11.28
N CYS A 332 -19.46 20.85 11.07
CA CYS A 332 -20.67 21.15 10.30
C CYS A 332 -21.93 20.89 11.13
N LYS A 333 -23.03 21.55 10.75
CA LYS A 333 -24.38 21.29 11.25
C LYS A 333 -25.20 20.64 10.14
N LYS A 334 -25.86 19.51 10.43
CA LYS A 334 -26.83 18.90 9.51
C LYS A 334 -28.08 19.76 9.40
N ASP A 335 -28.64 19.85 8.19
CA ASP A 335 -29.97 20.42 7.99
C ASP A 335 -31.03 19.63 8.79
N LEU A 336 -32.06 20.33 9.25
CA LEU A 336 -33.09 19.74 10.11
C LEU A 336 -33.96 18.73 9.36
N ILE A 337 -34.20 18.98 8.06
CA ILE A 337 -35.08 18.16 7.22
C ILE A 337 -34.20 17.27 6.33
N ARG A 338 -33.21 17.86 5.66
CA ARG A 338 -32.33 17.17 4.71
C ARG A 338 -31.02 16.75 5.36
N ARG A 339 -31.00 15.59 6.04
CA ARG A 339 -29.82 15.10 6.79
C ARG A 339 -28.55 14.91 5.96
N ASP A 340 -28.65 14.94 4.63
CA ASP A 340 -27.56 14.92 3.65
C ASP A 340 -26.90 16.30 3.43
N ILE A 341 -27.59 17.40 3.75
CA ILE A 341 -27.05 18.76 3.68
C ILE A 341 -26.27 19.10 4.95
N LEU A 342 -25.08 19.66 4.76
CA LEU A 342 -24.19 20.16 5.80
C LEU A 342 -23.97 21.66 5.63
N TYR A 343 -24.08 22.41 6.73
CA TYR A 343 -23.70 23.82 6.82
C TYR A 343 -22.40 23.94 7.61
N TYR A 344 -21.43 24.66 7.07
CA TYR A 344 -20.18 24.97 7.75
C TYR A 344 -20.45 25.78 9.03
N LYS A 345 -19.70 25.48 10.10
CA LYS A 345 -19.82 26.15 11.41
C LYS A 345 -18.49 26.51 12.05
N GLY A 346 -17.38 26.30 11.34
CA GLY A 346 -16.04 26.62 11.83
C GLY A 346 -15.05 25.49 11.60
N ARG A 347 -13.80 25.78 11.95
CA ARG A 347 -12.68 24.84 11.94
C ARG A 347 -11.75 25.13 13.13
N ILE A 348 -11.02 24.11 13.57
CA ILE A 348 -10.00 24.19 14.61
C ILE A 348 -8.66 23.84 13.98
N ASP A 349 -7.64 24.65 14.26
CA ASP A 349 -6.27 24.44 13.80
C ASP A 349 -5.55 23.45 14.71
N MET A 350 -5.46 22.18 14.30
CA MET A 350 -5.01 21.10 15.18
C MET A 350 -3.53 21.24 15.59
N ASP A 351 -2.73 21.98 14.83
CA ASP A 351 -1.33 22.23 15.16
C ASP A 351 -1.16 23.00 16.48
N ARG A 352 -2.17 23.82 16.82
CA ARG A 352 -2.19 24.67 18.01
C ARG A 352 -2.90 24.05 19.20
N TYR A 353 -3.43 22.83 19.06
CA TYR A 353 -4.21 22.17 20.10
C TYR A 353 -3.60 20.84 20.56
N GLU A 354 -3.83 20.50 21.81
CA GLU A 354 -3.50 19.20 22.41
C GLU A 354 -4.76 18.50 22.89
N VAL A 355 -4.79 17.17 22.72
CA VAL A 355 -5.91 16.35 23.16
C VAL A 355 -5.68 15.91 24.60
N ARG A 356 -6.65 16.20 25.47
CA ARG A 356 -6.65 15.76 26.86
C ARG A 356 -7.83 14.82 27.12
N ASP A 357 -7.52 13.58 27.46
CA ASP A 357 -8.54 12.62 27.88
C ASP A 357 -9.22 13.10 29.18
N THR A 358 -10.55 12.98 29.27
CA THR A 358 -11.35 13.42 30.42
C THR A 358 -12.06 12.22 31.05
N ILE A 359 -11.93 12.09 32.36
CA ILE A 359 -12.58 11.02 33.14
C ILE A 359 -14.07 11.36 33.32
N ASP A 360 -14.93 10.34 33.28
CA ASP A 360 -16.35 10.49 33.56
C ASP A 360 -16.57 11.05 34.98
N GLY A 361 -17.47 12.02 35.11
CA GLY A 361 -17.72 12.69 36.39
C GLY A 361 -18.07 14.15 36.22
N ARG A 362 -17.76 14.96 37.24
CA ARG A 362 -17.91 16.42 37.15
C ARG A 362 -16.65 17.01 36.55
N ASP A 363 -16.83 17.79 35.49
CA ASP A 363 -15.77 18.56 34.87
C ASP A 363 -15.65 19.93 35.53
N GLU A 364 -14.47 20.25 36.07
CA GLU A 364 -14.23 21.50 36.79
C GLU A 364 -14.12 22.71 35.85
N ASP A 365 -13.49 22.54 34.68
CA ASP A 365 -13.28 23.64 33.72
C ASP A 365 -14.61 24.16 33.15
N PHE A 366 -15.57 23.27 32.90
CA PHE A 366 -16.88 23.61 32.36
C PHE A 366 -18.01 23.61 33.39
N ASN A 367 -17.75 23.13 34.61
CA ASN A 367 -18.72 22.96 35.69
C ASN A 367 -19.97 22.15 35.26
N VAL A 368 -19.77 21.07 34.49
CA VAL A 368 -20.83 20.19 33.98
C VAL A 368 -20.52 18.72 34.25
N SER A 369 -21.56 17.88 34.33
CA SER A 369 -21.37 16.42 34.38
C SER A 369 -21.10 15.90 32.97
N VAL A 370 -20.05 15.10 32.81
CA VAL A 370 -19.56 14.60 31.53
C VAL A 370 -19.44 13.08 31.54
N LYS A 371 -19.71 12.49 30.38
CA LYS A 371 -19.55 11.06 30.12
C LYS A 371 -18.98 10.86 28.72
N ASN A 372 -18.01 9.94 28.59
CA ASN A 372 -17.28 9.68 27.34
C ASN A 372 -16.71 10.97 26.72
N ALA A 373 -16.11 11.82 27.56
CA ALA A 373 -15.62 13.13 27.14
C ALA A 373 -14.10 13.17 26.92
N PHE A 374 -13.66 14.15 26.13
CA PHE A 374 -12.28 14.57 25.97
C PHE A 374 -12.24 16.07 25.65
N LYS A 375 -11.06 16.69 25.78
CA LYS A 375 -10.87 18.13 25.56
C LYS A 375 -9.81 18.41 24.51
N LEU A 376 -9.96 19.54 23.83
CA LEU A 376 -8.89 20.17 23.07
C LEU A 376 -8.48 21.43 23.83
N CYS A 377 -7.20 21.51 24.18
CA CYS A 377 -6.60 22.65 24.87
C CYS A 377 -5.62 23.36 23.92
N ASN A 378 -5.76 24.68 23.77
CA ASN A 378 -4.83 25.45 22.97
C ASN A 378 -3.45 25.49 23.67
N LYS A 379 -2.36 25.42 22.90
CA LYS A 379 -0.98 25.46 23.40
C LYS A 379 -0.52 26.89 23.72
N ASP A 380 -1.06 27.86 23.00
CA ASP A 380 -0.64 29.27 23.05
C ASP A 380 -1.60 30.15 23.87
N SER A 381 -2.79 29.65 24.21
CA SER A 381 -3.84 30.41 24.89
C SER A 381 -4.59 29.55 25.91
N GLU A 382 -5.43 30.19 26.72
CA GLU A 382 -6.34 29.50 27.66
C GLU A 382 -7.60 28.95 26.98
N GLU A 383 -7.66 28.95 25.64
CA GLU A 383 -8.81 28.45 24.89
C GLU A 383 -8.94 26.93 25.06
N ILE A 384 -10.14 26.49 25.47
CA ILE A 384 -10.44 25.09 25.76
C ILE A 384 -11.81 24.71 25.24
N HIS A 385 -11.90 23.54 24.62
CA HIS A 385 -13.13 22.98 24.07
C HIS A 385 -13.36 21.59 24.64
N ILE A 386 -14.60 21.24 24.97
CA ILE A 386 -14.96 19.90 25.45
C ILE A 386 -15.90 19.19 24.48
N PHE A 387 -15.62 17.92 24.26
CA PHE A 387 -16.32 17.03 23.33
C PHE A 387 -16.88 15.84 24.10
N LEU A 388 -18.08 15.40 23.74
CA LEU A 388 -18.78 14.29 24.37
C LEU A 388 -19.28 13.32 23.31
N ALA A 389 -18.76 12.10 23.36
CA ALA A 389 -19.20 10.99 22.52
C ALA A 389 -20.43 10.31 23.12
N LYS A 390 -21.26 9.67 22.28
CA LYS A 390 -22.44 8.94 22.78
C LYS A 390 -22.04 7.64 23.45
N LYS A 391 -20.98 7.00 22.94
CA LYS A 391 -20.49 5.70 23.40
C LYS A 391 -18.99 5.73 23.74
N PRO A 392 -18.52 4.89 24.68
CA PRO A 392 -17.10 4.81 25.01
C PRO A 392 -16.25 4.38 23.82
N GLU A 393 -16.76 3.51 22.93
CA GLU A 393 -16.02 3.08 21.74
C GLU A 393 -15.82 4.24 20.74
N GLU A 394 -16.78 5.16 20.66
CA GLU A 394 -16.65 6.38 19.84
C GLU A 394 -15.57 7.30 20.39
N LYS A 395 -15.51 7.50 21.73
CA LYS A 395 -14.44 8.26 22.38
C LYS A 395 -13.06 7.66 22.06
N ILE A 396 -12.91 6.34 22.20
CA ILE A 396 -11.64 5.65 21.91
C ILE A 396 -11.22 5.85 20.45
N ARG A 397 -12.17 5.76 19.51
CA ARG A 397 -11.90 6.00 18.08
C ARG A 397 -11.45 7.44 17.82
N TRP A 398 -12.09 8.43 18.44
CA TRP A 398 -11.68 9.84 18.32
C TRP A 398 -10.28 10.08 18.89
N LEU A 399 -9.98 9.59 20.10
CA LEU A 399 -8.65 9.72 20.70
C LEU A 399 -7.56 9.08 19.83
N ARG A 400 -7.84 7.90 19.26
CA ARG A 400 -6.93 7.26 18.31
C ARG A 400 -6.78 8.08 17.02
N ALA A 401 -7.86 8.64 16.49
CA ALA A 401 -7.82 9.45 15.28
C ALA A 401 -6.97 10.71 15.45
N PHE A 402 -7.05 11.39 16.60
CA PHE A 402 -6.17 12.53 16.90
C PHE A 402 -4.70 12.14 17.05
N ALA A 403 -4.42 10.98 17.66
CA ALA A 403 -3.06 10.46 17.75
C ALA A 403 -2.48 10.13 16.36
N GLU A 404 -3.30 9.52 15.49
CA GLU A 404 -2.92 9.22 14.10
C GLU A 404 -2.69 10.50 13.30
N GLU A 405 -3.51 11.52 13.51
CA GLU A 405 -3.37 12.82 12.87
C GLU A 405 -2.06 13.52 13.24
N ARG A 406 -1.69 13.54 14.53
CA ARG A 406 -0.40 14.09 14.96
C ARG A 406 0.79 13.30 14.43
N LYS A 407 0.67 11.97 14.36
CA LYS A 407 1.71 11.11 13.79
C LYS A 407 1.88 11.39 12.29
N MET A 408 0.77 11.49 11.55
CA MET A 408 0.75 11.80 10.13
C MET A 408 1.43 13.14 9.81
N VAL A 409 1.07 14.20 10.54
CA VAL A 409 1.66 15.53 10.36
C VAL A 409 3.18 15.49 10.58
N GLN A 410 3.66 14.82 11.62
CA GLN A 410 5.10 14.68 11.88
C GLN A 410 5.84 13.89 10.80
N GLU A 411 5.21 12.83 10.27
CA GLU A 411 5.77 12.03 9.19
C GLU A 411 5.83 12.82 7.88
N ASP A 412 4.76 13.55 7.56
CA ASP A 412 4.66 14.37 6.35
C ASP A 412 5.67 15.53 6.36
N GLU A 413 5.86 16.21 7.50
CA GLU A 413 6.91 17.22 7.68
C GLU A 413 8.32 16.61 7.52
N LYS A 414 8.55 15.42 8.07
CA LYS A 414 9.85 14.74 8.00
C LYS A 414 10.23 14.37 6.56
N ILE A 415 9.26 13.93 5.76
CA ILE A 415 9.49 13.54 4.36
C ILE A 415 9.34 14.71 3.37
N GLY A 416 8.94 15.90 3.85
CA GLY A 416 8.66 17.05 3.00
C GLY A 416 7.48 16.81 2.06
N PHE A 417 6.46 16.09 2.51
CA PHE A 417 5.27 15.87 1.69
C PHE A 417 4.45 17.15 1.59
N GLU A 418 4.25 17.62 0.36
CA GLU A 418 3.31 18.69 0.04
C GLU A 418 2.39 18.30 -1.13
N ILE A 419 1.15 18.78 -1.09
CA ILE A 419 0.26 18.72 -2.25
C ILE A 419 0.72 19.78 -3.25
N SER A 420 1.05 19.35 -4.48
CA SER A 420 1.50 20.29 -5.51
C SER A 420 0.38 21.25 -5.92
N GLU A 421 0.76 22.48 -6.29
CA GLU A 421 -0.17 23.48 -6.85
C GLU A 421 -0.92 22.97 -8.10
N TYR A 422 -0.29 22.09 -8.87
CA TYR A 422 -0.94 21.43 -10.01
C TYR A 422 -2.11 20.54 -9.55
N GLN A 423 -1.90 19.71 -8.51
CA GLN A 423 -2.94 18.82 -7.97
C GLN A 423 -4.11 19.61 -7.37
N LYS A 424 -3.83 20.69 -6.63
CA LYS A 424 -4.88 21.58 -6.11
C LYS A 424 -5.72 22.18 -7.25
N ARG A 425 -5.07 22.67 -8.31
CA ARG A 425 -5.76 23.21 -9.50
C ARG A 425 -6.59 22.17 -10.22
N GLN A 426 -6.10 20.93 -10.37
CA GLN A 426 -6.84 19.84 -10.99
C GLN A 426 -8.12 19.53 -10.20
N ALA A 427 -8.01 19.39 -8.89
CA ALA A 427 -9.16 19.14 -8.02
C ALA A 427 -10.21 20.24 -8.11
N ALA A 428 -9.78 21.51 -8.08
CA ALA A 428 -10.67 22.65 -8.27
C ALA A 428 -11.36 22.66 -9.65
N MET A 429 -10.66 22.24 -10.72
CA MET A 429 -11.24 22.11 -12.05
C MET A 429 -12.28 20.98 -12.13
N THR A 430 -12.04 19.85 -11.47
CA THR A 430 -12.98 18.73 -11.37
C THR A 430 -14.28 19.18 -10.74
N VAL A 431 -14.23 19.91 -9.62
CA VAL A 431 -15.40 20.51 -8.97
C VAL A 431 -16.19 21.40 -9.93
N ARG A 432 -15.52 22.32 -10.64
CA ARG A 432 -16.18 23.24 -11.59
C ARG A 432 -16.90 22.50 -12.72
N LYS A 433 -16.34 21.40 -13.23
CA LYS A 433 -16.97 20.57 -14.27
C LYS A 433 -18.23 19.89 -13.76
N VAL A 434 -18.18 19.28 -12.58
CA VAL A 434 -19.33 18.60 -11.97
C VAL A 434 -20.47 19.58 -11.67
N THR A 435 -20.16 20.77 -11.16
CA THR A 435 -21.16 21.81 -10.88
C THR A 435 -21.84 22.32 -12.16
N LYS A 436 -21.09 22.52 -13.25
CA LYS A 436 -21.65 22.90 -14.56
C LYS A 436 -22.58 21.82 -15.12
N GLN A 437 -22.17 20.56 -15.09
CA GLN A 437 -22.99 19.44 -15.58
C GLN A 437 -24.29 19.27 -14.78
N LYS A 438 -24.26 19.42 -13.45
CA LYS A 438 -25.48 19.43 -12.63
C LYS A 438 -26.40 20.58 -13.00
N GLY A 439 -25.86 21.79 -13.18
CA GLY A 439 -26.64 22.96 -13.58
C GLY A 439 -27.29 22.83 -14.97
N GLU A 440 -26.61 22.19 -15.93
CA GLU A 440 -27.16 21.91 -17.26
C GLU A 440 -28.22 20.80 -17.25
N ALA A 441 -28.03 19.76 -16.43
CA ALA A 441 -29.03 18.71 -16.23
C ALA A 441 -30.32 19.27 -15.63
N THR A 442 -30.24 20.11 -14.59
CA THR A 442 -31.43 20.74 -13.98
C THR A 442 -32.20 21.64 -14.96
N ARG A 443 -31.51 22.29 -15.91
CA ARG A 443 -32.15 23.10 -16.97
C ARG A 443 -32.85 22.27 -18.04
N ARG A 444 -32.43 21.03 -18.29
CA ARG A 444 -33.08 20.13 -19.26
C ARG A 444 -34.40 19.51 -18.76
N TYR A 445 -34.66 19.54 -17.46
CA TYR A 445 -35.91 19.04 -16.85
C TYR A 445 -36.92 20.17 -16.54
N GLN A 446 -36.65 21.41 -16.97
CA GLN A 446 -37.55 22.57 -16.79
C GLN A 446 -38.17 23.07 -18.10
N VAL A 447 -38.26 22.22 -19.13
CA VAL A 447 -38.95 22.53 -20.41
C VAL A 447 -40.24 21.73 -20.52
#